data_AF-A0A4P6ZFL1-F1
#
_entry.id   AF-A0A4P6ZFL1-F1
#
_cell.length_a   1.000
_cell.length_b   1.000
_cell.length_c   1.000
_cell.angle_alpha   90.00
_cell.angle_beta   90.00
_cell.angle_gamma   90.00
#
_symmetry.space_group_name_H-M   'P 1'
#
loop_
_entity.id
_entity.type
_entity.pdbx_description
1 polymer ?
#
loop_
_entity_poly.entity_id
_entity_poly.type
_entity_poly.pdbx_seq_one_letter_code
_entity_poly.pdbx_strand_id
1 'polypeptide(L)'
;MKSLKLFYLLFSCFFSNCVFAQNIPSEKIIGADDLPYYLKPEVIQELGGSNTITQAKLAQYFRDKFSERYFYDWKSNDARFKEYVLLYPNAQGTHTKNALDHLAKFEAVTPWKLPFCYKNGEPLNAYAMRHLARQHKMADIAFYYQFQNKNPEYLHYFKDQLKSLNTALTLNRYETIDDGNGVYEAFRSGYRVLNWLQIHNLFLGEKGYSDDDQLLTIATLLQHASSLYETNTEFVPGNHQTRGMSALAMLSILFSDFKDADLWKDRAMGLLQEHLSKEINKDGFQFERTVHYHISDIDNYFFVHQLAKNSHVKIDSILELKLKSLFETLPKIAYPDKSAPVFSDDTNAPWAEKNDISGALTLGFLLFRDPVMGYFASEQVPAIVYWYLSDTQLKLLRNLKAQVPIVQSVDFPETGYFIMREGWNKDDKVMAISNGLDPYKPDHQQGDMLGIQAMANGKVIFIRYVIP
;
A
#
# COMPACT_ATOMS: atom_id res chain seq x y z
N MET A 1 -26.63 -36.77 -63.32
CA MET A 1 -26.74 -35.30 -63.47
C MET A 1 -26.88 -34.68 -62.10
N LYS A 2 -25.99 -33.71 -61.76
CA LYS A 2 -26.03 -32.80 -60.59
C LYS A 2 -25.76 -33.49 -59.23
N SER A 3 -24.97 -32.96 -58.29
CA SER A 3 -24.18 -31.72 -58.21
C SER A 3 -23.25 -31.81 -56.99
N LEU A 4 -22.00 -31.40 -57.16
CA LEU A 4 -21.04 -31.03 -56.12
C LEU A 4 -21.66 -30.08 -55.08
N LYS A 5 -21.40 -30.28 -53.79
CA LYS A 5 -21.45 -29.21 -52.79
C LYS A 5 -20.14 -29.16 -51.99
N LEU A 6 -19.49 -28.03 -52.23
CA LEU A 6 -18.32 -27.39 -51.65
C LEU A 6 -18.22 -27.52 -50.12
N PHE A 7 -17.07 -27.98 -49.63
CA PHE A 7 -16.62 -27.78 -48.25
C PHE A 7 -16.06 -26.36 -48.12
N TYR A 8 -16.67 -25.52 -47.29
CA TYR A 8 -16.07 -24.26 -46.88
C TYR A 8 -15.10 -24.52 -45.73
N LEU A 9 -13.80 -24.38 -46.00
CA LEU A 9 -12.78 -24.21 -44.97
C LEU A 9 -12.96 -22.80 -44.37
N LEU A 10 -13.38 -22.72 -43.11
CA LEU A 10 -13.27 -21.50 -42.32
C LEU A 10 -11.81 -21.38 -41.85
N PHE A 11 -11.08 -20.46 -42.48
CA PHE A 11 -9.81 -19.95 -41.98
C PHE A 11 -10.08 -19.21 -40.67
N SER A 12 -9.79 -19.86 -39.53
CA SER A 12 -9.66 -19.15 -38.26
C SER A 12 -8.34 -18.37 -38.29
N CYS A 13 -8.43 -17.06 -38.51
CA CYS A 13 -7.33 -16.15 -38.25
C CYS A 13 -6.88 -16.32 -36.79
N PHE A 14 -5.71 -16.91 -36.60
CA PHE A 14 -4.94 -16.75 -35.37
C PHE A 14 -4.65 -15.25 -35.22
N PHE A 15 -5.46 -14.56 -34.41
CA PHE A 15 -4.99 -13.36 -33.77
C PHE A 15 -3.87 -13.80 -32.82
N SER A 16 -2.63 -13.61 -33.24
CA SER A 16 -1.51 -13.58 -32.31
C SER A 16 -1.82 -12.50 -31.29
N ASN A 17 -2.25 -12.90 -30.09
CA ASN A 17 -2.10 -12.07 -28.92
C ASN A 17 -0.61 -11.77 -28.82
N CYS A 18 -0.19 -10.58 -29.25
CA CYS A 18 1.11 -10.04 -28.91
C CYS A 18 1.10 -9.88 -27.39
N VAL A 19 1.48 -10.93 -26.66
CA VAL A 19 1.90 -10.81 -25.27
C VAL A 19 3.13 -9.92 -25.33
N PHE A 20 2.96 -8.63 -25.02
CA PHE A 20 4.09 -7.73 -24.83
C PHE A 20 4.86 -8.27 -23.62
N ALA A 21 5.93 -9.01 -23.91
CA ALA A 21 6.88 -9.43 -22.91
C ALA A 21 7.59 -8.17 -22.38
N GLN A 22 7.71 -8.07 -21.06
CA GLN A 22 8.54 -7.04 -20.45
C GLN A 22 10.02 -7.28 -20.78
N ASN A 23 10.82 -6.21 -20.74
CA ASN A 23 12.24 -6.24 -21.03
C ASN A 23 13.09 -6.43 -19.77
N ILE A 24 12.68 -5.82 -18.65
CA ILE A 24 13.36 -5.85 -17.36
C ILE A 24 13.19 -7.26 -16.75
N PRO A 25 14.28 -7.96 -16.40
CA PRO A 25 14.22 -9.33 -15.89
C PRO A 25 13.72 -9.37 -14.44
N SER A 26 12.93 -10.39 -14.12
CA SER A 26 12.40 -10.64 -12.78
C SER A 26 13.36 -11.43 -11.88
N GLU A 27 14.27 -12.21 -12.47
CA GLU A 27 15.18 -13.12 -11.76
C GLU A 27 16.57 -12.52 -11.45
N LYS A 28 16.82 -11.26 -11.84
CA LYS A 28 18.10 -10.60 -11.55
C LYS A 28 17.96 -9.08 -11.48
N ILE A 29 18.92 -8.47 -10.79
CA ILE A 29 19.05 -7.01 -10.75
C ILE A 29 19.83 -6.53 -11.98
N ILE A 30 19.31 -5.50 -12.65
CA ILE A 30 20.01 -4.85 -13.75
C ILE A 30 21.19 -4.05 -13.19
N GLY A 31 22.35 -4.09 -13.86
CA GLY A 31 23.50 -3.26 -13.50
C GLY A 31 23.21 -1.76 -13.72
N ALA A 32 23.80 -0.88 -12.91
CA ALA A 32 23.57 0.56 -13.04
C ALA A 32 23.91 1.10 -14.45
N ASP A 33 24.95 0.56 -15.09
CA ASP A 33 25.37 0.90 -16.45
C ASP A 33 24.37 0.44 -17.54
N ASP A 34 23.53 -0.55 -17.23
CA ASP A 34 22.57 -1.12 -18.17
C ASP A 34 21.19 -0.44 -18.11
N LEU A 35 20.89 0.29 -17.01
CA LEU A 35 19.62 1.00 -16.84
C LEU A 35 19.22 1.88 -18.05
N PRO A 36 20.14 2.62 -18.71
CA PRO A 36 19.80 3.41 -19.89
C PRO A 36 19.14 2.62 -21.03
N TYR A 37 19.44 1.32 -21.18
CA TYR A 37 18.86 0.48 -22.24
C TYR A 37 17.35 0.20 -22.04
N TYR A 38 16.86 0.38 -20.80
CA TYR A 38 15.47 0.14 -20.43
C TYR A 38 14.63 1.43 -20.36
N LEU A 39 15.25 2.60 -20.59
CA LEU A 39 14.56 3.89 -20.64
C LEU A 39 13.79 4.06 -21.95
N LYS A 40 12.67 4.79 -21.89
CA LYS A 40 11.93 5.19 -23.08
C LYS A 40 12.78 6.10 -23.99
N PRO A 41 12.60 6.04 -25.33
CA PRO A 41 13.39 6.84 -26.27
C PRO A 41 13.38 8.35 -25.98
N GLU A 42 12.25 8.90 -25.57
CA GLU A 42 12.08 10.31 -25.23
C GLU A 42 12.90 10.72 -23.99
N VAL A 43 13.05 9.82 -23.01
CA VAL A 43 13.87 10.04 -21.82
C VAL A 43 15.35 10.03 -22.19
N ILE A 44 15.75 9.08 -23.05
CA ILE A 44 17.11 9.04 -23.60
C ILE A 44 17.42 10.35 -24.34
N GLN A 45 16.46 10.88 -25.10
CA GLN A 45 16.59 12.15 -25.80
C GLN A 45 16.68 13.35 -24.83
N GLU A 46 15.83 13.41 -23.80
CA GLU A 46 15.89 14.42 -22.72
C GLU A 46 17.26 14.42 -22.04
N LEU A 47 17.85 13.24 -21.86
CA LEU A 47 19.19 13.05 -21.33
C LEU A 47 20.31 13.27 -22.36
N GLY A 48 20.04 13.79 -23.56
CA GLY A 48 21.07 14.16 -24.54
C GLY A 48 21.58 13.01 -25.42
N GLY A 49 20.89 11.88 -25.44
CA GLY A 49 21.23 10.70 -26.23
C GLY A 49 22.03 9.65 -25.46
N SER A 50 21.95 8.39 -25.93
CA SER A 50 22.46 7.20 -25.23
C SER A 50 23.94 7.29 -24.83
N ASN A 51 24.78 7.90 -25.67
CA ASN A 51 26.23 7.99 -25.44
C ASN A 51 26.62 9.04 -24.39
N THR A 52 25.66 9.80 -23.85
CA THR A 52 25.91 10.89 -22.90
C THR A 52 25.37 10.62 -21.50
N ILE A 53 24.71 9.48 -21.28
CA ILE A 53 24.10 9.12 -20.01
C ILE A 53 25.17 8.53 -19.10
N THR A 54 25.65 9.32 -18.15
CA THR A 54 26.50 8.86 -17.05
C THR A 54 25.63 8.45 -15.86
N GLN A 55 26.16 7.62 -14.95
CA GLN A 55 25.46 7.26 -13.71
C GLN A 55 25.06 8.49 -12.89
N ALA A 56 25.96 9.46 -12.73
CA ALA A 56 25.66 10.71 -12.02
C ALA A 56 24.53 11.52 -12.67
N LYS A 57 24.51 11.60 -14.01
CA LYS A 57 23.44 12.29 -14.75
C LYS A 57 22.10 11.57 -14.58
N LEU A 58 22.11 10.24 -14.63
CA LEU A 58 20.91 9.42 -14.47
C LEU A 58 20.37 9.47 -13.03
N ALA A 59 21.24 9.40 -12.03
CA ALA A 59 20.88 9.53 -10.63
C ALA A 59 20.29 10.91 -10.33
N GLN A 60 20.91 11.99 -10.84
CA GLN A 60 20.36 13.34 -10.74
C GLN A 60 18.96 13.43 -11.39
N TYR A 61 18.80 12.90 -12.60
CA TYR A 61 17.51 12.87 -13.29
C TYR A 61 16.42 12.21 -12.44
N PHE A 62 16.70 11.02 -11.89
CA PHE A 62 15.73 10.34 -11.05
C PHE A 62 15.49 11.02 -9.70
N ARG A 63 16.48 11.73 -9.13
CA ARG A 63 16.26 12.58 -7.95
C ARG A 63 15.25 13.68 -8.23
N ASP A 64 15.35 14.31 -9.40
CA ASP A 64 14.42 15.37 -9.80
C ASP A 64 13.03 14.80 -10.08
N LYS A 65 12.90 13.73 -10.88
CA LYS A 65 11.60 13.08 -11.13
C LYS A 65 10.94 12.56 -9.86
N PHE A 66 11.71 12.00 -8.92
CA PHE A 66 11.16 11.51 -7.66
C PHE A 66 10.63 12.66 -6.78
N SER A 67 11.28 13.83 -6.80
CA SER A 67 10.78 15.03 -6.10
C SER A 67 9.44 15.55 -6.64
N GLU A 68 9.18 15.33 -7.94
CA GLU A 68 7.92 15.73 -8.59
C GLU A 68 6.79 14.72 -8.34
N ARG A 69 7.11 13.42 -8.40
CA ARG A 69 6.11 12.34 -8.46
C ARG A 69 5.77 11.72 -7.11
N TYR A 70 6.72 11.69 -6.17
CA TYR A 70 6.49 11.11 -4.84
C TYR A 70 5.52 11.97 -4.00
N PHE A 71 5.12 11.49 -2.83
CA PHE A 71 4.13 12.15 -2.00
C PHE A 71 4.55 13.54 -1.52
N TYR A 72 5.85 13.76 -1.38
CA TYR A 72 6.45 15.04 -1.01
C TYR A 72 7.89 15.14 -1.54
N ASP A 73 8.43 16.35 -1.63
CA ASP A 73 9.79 16.60 -2.12
C ASP A 73 10.84 16.20 -1.07
N TRP A 74 11.74 15.28 -1.43
CA TRP A 74 12.84 14.84 -0.56
C TRP A 74 13.75 15.99 -0.10
N LYS A 75 13.83 17.10 -0.84
CA LYS A 75 14.60 18.30 -0.46
C LYS A 75 14.08 18.91 0.86
N SER A 76 12.84 18.62 1.25
CA SER A 76 12.26 19.07 2.50
C SER A 76 12.51 18.12 3.69
N ASN A 77 13.22 17.00 3.52
CA ASN A 77 13.36 15.95 4.55
C ASN A 77 13.81 16.52 5.92
N ASP A 78 14.86 17.34 5.96
CA ASP A 78 15.39 17.88 7.22
C ASP A 78 14.37 18.76 7.97
N ALA A 79 13.67 19.64 7.22
CA ALA A 79 12.64 20.50 7.80
C ALA A 79 11.42 19.68 8.25
N ARG A 80 10.99 18.73 7.41
CA ARG A 80 9.87 17.84 7.65
C ARG A 80 10.10 16.93 8.85
N PHE A 81 11.33 16.44 9.04
CA PHE A 81 11.73 15.64 10.19
C PHE A 81 11.71 16.45 11.48
N LYS A 82 12.18 17.71 11.47
CA LYS A 82 12.07 18.60 12.63
C LYS A 82 10.61 18.82 13.04
N GLU A 83 9.72 19.06 12.08
CA GLU A 83 8.28 19.17 12.35
C GLU A 83 7.69 17.86 12.87
N TYR A 84 8.09 16.71 12.29
CA TYR A 84 7.68 15.38 12.75
C TYR A 84 8.01 15.15 14.23
N VAL A 85 9.22 15.48 14.67
CA VAL A 85 9.62 15.32 16.08
C VAL A 85 8.78 16.18 17.03
N LEU A 86 8.38 17.38 16.59
CA LEU A 86 7.52 18.26 17.37
C LEU A 86 6.07 17.76 17.44
N LEU A 87 5.53 17.28 16.32
CA LEU A 87 4.14 16.81 16.24
C LEU A 87 3.93 15.45 16.91
N TYR A 88 4.96 14.59 16.95
CA TYR A 88 4.86 13.22 17.45
C TYR A 88 5.95 12.91 18.48
N PRO A 89 5.85 13.42 19.72
CA PRO A 89 6.92 13.30 20.73
C PRO A 89 7.27 11.84 21.10
N ASN A 90 6.34 10.90 20.91
CA ASN A 90 6.57 9.47 21.17
C ASN A 90 7.22 8.71 19.99
N ALA A 91 7.37 9.34 18.82
CA ALA A 91 7.89 8.70 17.62
C ALA A 91 9.33 8.24 17.80
N GLN A 92 10.18 9.06 18.42
CA GLN A 92 11.58 8.72 18.66
C GLN A 92 11.73 7.43 19.46
N GLY A 93 11.00 7.29 20.56
CA GLY A 93 11.04 6.09 21.40
C GLY A 93 10.59 4.83 20.64
N THR A 94 9.54 4.96 19.84
CA THR A 94 9.00 3.84 19.03
C THR A 94 9.98 3.39 17.95
N HIS A 95 10.48 4.33 17.13
CA HIS A 95 11.45 4.01 16.08
C HIS A 95 12.76 3.47 16.66
N THR A 96 13.27 4.07 17.75
CA THR A 96 14.50 3.61 18.41
C THR A 96 14.35 2.17 18.91
N LYS A 97 13.25 1.86 19.61
CA LYS A 97 12.99 0.49 20.10
C LYS A 97 12.96 -0.51 18.95
N ASN A 98 12.21 -0.20 17.89
CA ASN A 98 12.05 -1.08 16.74
C ASN A 98 13.35 -1.29 15.95
N ALA A 99 14.12 -0.22 15.73
CA ALA A 99 15.39 -0.27 15.03
C ALA A 99 16.41 -1.12 15.80
N LEU A 100 16.57 -0.86 17.11
CA LEU A 100 17.50 -1.62 17.95
C LEU A 100 17.12 -3.09 18.09
N ASP A 101 15.82 -3.41 18.17
CA ASP A 101 15.34 -4.80 18.16
C ASP A 101 15.72 -5.54 16.87
N HIS A 102 15.60 -4.89 15.70
CA HIS A 102 15.99 -5.49 14.41
C HIS A 102 17.51 -5.66 14.30
N LEU A 103 18.27 -4.61 14.64
CA LEU A 103 19.74 -4.62 14.61
C LEU A 103 20.34 -5.68 15.55
N ALA A 104 19.68 -5.96 16.68
CA ALA A 104 20.08 -7.01 17.61
C ALA A 104 19.78 -8.42 17.08
N LYS A 105 18.84 -8.57 16.14
CA LYS A 105 18.38 -9.87 15.61
C LYS A 105 19.10 -10.30 14.34
N PHE A 106 19.43 -9.37 13.44
CA PHE A 106 19.90 -9.68 12.10
C PHE A 106 21.20 -8.95 11.75
N GLU A 107 22.16 -9.66 11.16
CA GLU A 107 23.24 -9.01 10.43
C GLU A 107 22.69 -8.31 9.18
N ALA A 108 23.39 -7.27 8.70
CA ALA A 108 22.98 -6.61 7.46
C ALA A 108 22.98 -7.60 6.30
N VAL A 109 24.06 -8.38 6.17
CA VAL A 109 24.14 -9.53 5.27
C VAL A 109 23.57 -10.76 5.98
N THR A 110 22.33 -11.13 5.65
CA THR A 110 21.59 -12.20 6.32
C THR A 110 21.12 -13.27 5.32
N PRO A 111 20.95 -14.54 5.73
CA PRO A 111 20.30 -15.55 4.90
C PRO A 111 18.84 -15.18 4.61
N TRP A 112 18.35 -15.57 3.44
CA TRP A 112 16.94 -15.38 3.04
C TRP A 112 16.18 -16.68 2.90
N LYS A 113 16.79 -17.79 3.33
CA LYS A 113 16.24 -19.15 3.29
C LYS A 113 16.50 -19.84 4.61
N LEU A 114 15.48 -20.49 5.16
CA LEU A 114 15.58 -21.27 6.39
C LEU A 114 16.32 -22.61 6.12
N PRO A 115 16.93 -23.22 7.15
CA PRO A 115 17.07 -22.71 8.52
C PRO A 115 18.28 -21.77 8.68
N PHE A 116 18.15 -20.78 9.57
CA PHE A 116 19.28 -20.02 10.13
C PHE A 116 18.91 -19.45 11.50
N CYS A 117 19.89 -18.90 12.22
CA CYS A 117 19.69 -18.33 13.54
C CYS A 117 19.74 -16.79 13.52
N TYR A 118 19.07 -16.17 14.48
CA TYR A 118 19.34 -14.79 14.85
C TYR A 118 20.79 -14.62 15.33
N LYS A 119 21.25 -13.37 15.48
CA LYS A 119 22.58 -13.05 16.03
C LYS A 119 22.83 -13.63 17.43
N ASN A 120 21.79 -13.88 18.22
CA ASN A 120 21.89 -14.48 19.54
C ASN A 120 21.93 -16.02 19.53
N GLY A 121 21.92 -16.66 18.35
CA GLY A 121 21.98 -18.11 18.20
C GLY A 121 20.63 -18.84 18.20
N GLU A 122 19.52 -18.17 18.54
CA GLU A 122 18.19 -18.77 18.53
C GLU A 122 17.70 -19.02 17.09
N PRO A 123 17.00 -20.15 16.82
CA PRO A 123 16.53 -20.47 15.48
C PRO A 123 15.43 -19.49 15.01
N LEU A 124 15.54 -19.05 13.77
CA LEU A 124 14.51 -18.24 13.12
C LEU A 124 13.33 -19.12 12.71
N ASN A 125 12.11 -18.70 13.03
CA ASN A 125 10.89 -19.37 12.57
C ASN A 125 10.29 -18.72 11.32
N ALA A 126 9.36 -19.43 10.68
CA ALA A 126 8.65 -18.98 9.49
C ALA A 126 8.00 -17.58 9.68
N TYR A 127 7.36 -17.32 10.82
CA TYR A 127 6.71 -16.04 11.08
C TYR A 127 7.71 -14.88 11.06
N ALA A 128 8.84 -15.01 11.75
CA ALA A 128 9.89 -14.00 11.78
C ALA A 128 10.55 -13.80 10.40
N MET A 129 10.70 -14.88 9.61
CA MET A 129 11.18 -14.80 8.22
C MET A 129 10.25 -13.93 7.35
N ARG A 130 8.93 -14.08 7.49
CA ARG A 130 7.94 -13.24 6.77
C ARG A 130 8.04 -11.77 7.16
N HIS A 131 8.33 -11.48 8.43
CA HIS A 131 8.53 -10.13 8.93
C HIS A 131 9.83 -9.49 8.42
N LEU A 132 10.92 -10.27 8.37
CA LEU A 132 12.18 -9.86 7.74
C LEU A 132 11.96 -9.55 6.25
N ALA A 133 11.22 -10.39 5.53
CA ALA A 133 10.91 -10.20 4.11
C ALA A 133 10.13 -8.90 3.84
N ARG A 134 9.26 -8.45 4.74
CA ARG A 134 8.49 -7.19 4.60
C ARG A 134 9.34 -5.93 4.78
N GLN A 135 10.51 -6.03 5.43
CA GLN A 135 11.45 -4.92 5.66
C GLN A 135 10.85 -3.69 6.38
N HIS A 136 9.75 -3.85 7.11
CA HIS A 136 9.08 -2.74 7.81
C HIS A 136 9.93 -2.11 8.94
N LYS A 137 10.77 -2.92 9.62
CA LYS A 137 11.74 -2.41 10.61
C LYS A 137 12.92 -1.66 10.00
N MET A 138 13.15 -1.80 8.69
CA MET A 138 14.18 -1.03 8.01
C MET A 138 13.78 0.46 7.91
N ALA A 139 12.48 0.76 7.82
CA ALA A 139 12.00 2.14 7.90
C ALA A 139 12.28 2.74 9.28
N ASP A 140 12.10 1.97 10.36
CA ASP A 140 12.49 2.37 11.72
C ASP A 140 14.00 2.66 11.81
N ILE A 141 14.86 1.87 11.16
CA ILE A 141 16.31 2.11 11.10
C ILE A 141 16.63 3.40 10.33
N ALA A 142 15.92 3.71 9.24
CA ALA A 142 16.08 4.97 8.51
C ALA A 142 15.65 6.20 9.34
N PHE A 143 14.63 6.08 10.19
CA PHE A 143 14.31 7.12 11.17
C PHE A 143 15.33 7.19 12.29
N TYR A 144 15.82 6.04 12.78
CA TYR A 144 16.85 5.99 13.80
C TYR A 144 18.15 6.65 13.33
N TYR A 145 18.52 6.48 12.06
CA TYR A 145 19.59 7.26 11.40
C TYR A 145 19.43 8.77 11.62
N GLN A 146 18.23 9.32 11.38
CA GLN A 146 17.95 10.74 11.57
C GLN A 146 18.07 11.15 13.06
N PHE A 147 17.57 10.31 13.99
CA PHE A 147 17.69 10.56 15.44
C PHE A 147 19.12 10.45 15.98
N GLN A 148 19.98 9.66 15.34
CA GLN A 148 21.37 9.43 15.75
C GLN A 148 22.36 10.36 15.02
N ASN A 149 21.95 11.60 14.77
CA ASN A 149 22.77 12.61 14.08
C ASN A 149 23.34 12.10 12.74
N LYS A 150 22.54 11.35 11.99
CA LYS A 150 22.91 10.84 10.66
C LYS A 150 24.15 9.92 10.68
N ASN A 151 24.30 9.09 11.72
CA ASN A 151 25.38 8.10 11.82
C ASN A 151 25.35 7.16 10.58
N PRO A 152 26.41 7.15 9.74
CA PRO A 152 26.41 6.42 8.46
C PRO A 152 26.23 4.91 8.59
N GLU A 153 26.48 4.31 9.77
CA GLU A 153 26.29 2.87 10.02
C GLU A 153 24.87 2.40 9.67
N TYR A 154 23.84 3.17 10.01
CA TYR A 154 22.44 2.77 9.79
C TYR A 154 22.03 2.87 8.32
N LEU A 155 22.62 3.81 7.58
CA LEU A 155 22.45 3.91 6.13
C LEU A 155 23.18 2.75 5.44
N HIS A 156 24.40 2.41 5.88
CA HIS A 156 25.13 1.24 5.41
C HIS A 156 24.37 -0.06 5.68
N TYR A 157 23.77 -0.21 6.86
CA TYR A 157 22.96 -1.38 7.19
C TYR A 157 21.81 -1.60 6.19
N PHE A 158 21.10 -0.53 5.80
CA PHE A 158 20.09 -0.60 4.74
C PHE A 158 20.66 -1.07 3.41
N LYS A 159 21.75 -0.42 2.95
CA LYS A 159 22.42 -0.75 1.69
C LYS A 159 22.86 -2.21 1.64
N ASP A 160 23.44 -2.70 2.73
CA ASP A 160 24.00 -4.05 2.82
C ASP A 160 22.89 -5.11 2.90
N GLN A 161 21.77 -4.82 3.58
CA GLN A 161 20.61 -5.71 3.60
C GLN A 161 19.89 -5.77 2.25
N LEU A 162 19.79 -4.66 1.53
CA LEU A 162 19.29 -4.63 0.16
C LEU A 162 20.20 -5.44 -0.78
N LYS A 163 21.52 -5.26 -0.71
CA LYS A 163 22.51 -6.05 -1.48
C LYS A 163 22.47 -7.54 -1.13
N SER A 164 22.24 -7.86 0.14
CA SER A 164 22.08 -9.23 0.61
C SER A 164 20.88 -9.91 -0.05
N LEU A 165 19.72 -9.24 -0.13
CA LEU A 165 18.55 -9.79 -0.84
C LEU A 165 18.82 -9.95 -2.33
N ASN A 166 19.45 -8.95 -2.97
CA ASN A 166 19.80 -9.01 -4.39
C ASN A 166 20.74 -10.17 -4.73
N THR A 167 21.68 -10.45 -3.82
CA THR A 167 22.58 -11.61 -3.91
C THR A 167 21.81 -12.91 -3.76
N ALA A 168 20.88 -12.99 -2.80
CA ALA A 168 20.03 -14.16 -2.62
C ALA A 168 19.14 -14.44 -3.83
N LEU A 169 18.58 -13.41 -4.47
CA LEU A 169 17.83 -13.54 -5.72
C LEU A 169 18.70 -14.15 -6.82
N THR A 170 19.86 -13.55 -7.09
CA THR A 170 20.77 -13.98 -8.16
C THR A 170 21.26 -15.42 -7.96
N LEU A 171 21.39 -15.86 -6.71
CA LEU A 171 21.80 -17.22 -6.35
C LEU A 171 20.61 -18.20 -6.19
N ASN A 172 19.37 -17.72 -6.35
CA ASN A 172 18.14 -18.44 -6.03
C ASN A 172 18.17 -19.09 -4.61
N ARG A 173 18.56 -18.29 -3.61
CA ARG A 173 18.73 -18.69 -2.20
C ARG A 173 17.81 -17.90 -1.27
N TYR A 174 16.51 -17.98 -1.53
CA TYR A 174 15.47 -17.37 -0.70
C TYR A 174 14.27 -18.33 -0.53
N GLU A 175 13.41 -18.08 0.47
CA GLU A 175 12.15 -18.81 0.63
C GLU A 175 11.18 -18.48 -0.51
N THR A 176 10.59 -19.52 -1.11
CA THR A 176 9.59 -19.43 -2.18
C THR A 176 8.16 -19.57 -1.63
N ILE A 177 7.16 -19.38 -2.50
CA ILE A 177 5.75 -19.62 -2.12
C ILE A 177 5.55 -21.09 -1.72
N ASP A 178 6.21 -22.02 -2.42
CA ASP A 178 6.15 -23.46 -2.14
C ASP A 178 6.74 -23.81 -0.77
N ASP A 179 7.72 -23.02 -0.31
CA ASP A 179 8.27 -23.13 1.06
C ASP A 179 7.29 -22.56 2.14
N GLY A 180 6.18 -21.93 1.71
CA GLY A 180 5.18 -21.29 2.57
C GLY A 180 5.58 -19.90 3.09
N ASN A 181 6.75 -19.38 2.72
CA ASN A 181 7.32 -18.12 3.24
C ASN A 181 7.78 -17.12 2.17
N GLY A 182 7.35 -17.32 0.92
CA GLY A 182 7.77 -16.59 -0.28
C GLY A 182 8.29 -15.17 -0.07
N VAL A 183 9.60 -14.96 -0.12
CA VAL A 183 10.22 -13.62 0.05
C VAL A 183 9.71 -12.66 -1.03
N TYR A 184 9.52 -13.15 -2.25
CA TYR A 184 9.03 -12.40 -3.40
C TYR A 184 7.51 -12.51 -3.61
N GLU A 185 6.78 -13.19 -2.72
CA GLU A 185 5.31 -13.27 -2.77
C GLU A 185 4.66 -11.88 -2.69
N ALA A 186 3.52 -11.71 -3.38
CA ALA A 186 2.89 -10.42 -3.65
C ALA A 186 2.69 -9.55 -2.40
N PHE A 187 2.22 -10.13 -1.29
CA PHE A 187 1.99 -9.40 -0.06
C PHE A 187 3.30 -8.87 0.54
N ARG A 188 4.31 -9.73 0.70
CA ARG A 188 5.61 -9.36 1.29
C ARG A 188 6.39 -8.39 0.40
N SER A 189 6.41 -8.64 -0.92
CA SER A 189 6.97 -7.71 -1.91
C SER A 189 6.26 -6.36 -1.89
N GLY A 190 4.93 -6.35 -1.79
CA GLY A 190 4.14 -5.12 -1.76
C GLY A 190 4.48 -4.23 -0.57
N TYR A 191 4.56 -4.79 0.64
CA TYR A 191 5.02 -4.04 1.81
C TYR A 191 6.48 -3.61 1.70
N ARG A 192 7.37 -4.48 1.22
CA ARG A 192 8.80 -4.15 1.07
C ARG A 192 9.00 -2.98 0.12
N VAL A 193 8.28 -2.94 -1.01
CA VAL A 193 8.29 -1.83 -1.96
C VAL A 193 7.82 -0.53 -1.30
N LEU A 194 6.69 -0.55 -0.57
CA LEU A 194 6.18 0.62 0.14
C LEU A 194 7.24 1.18 1.11
N ASN A 195 7.84 0.31 1.93
CA ASN A 195 8.87 0.68 2.89
C ASN A 195 10.14 1.22 2.20
N TRP A 196 10.60 0.55 1.14
CA TRP A 196 11.79 0.97 0.41
C TRP A 196 11.62 2.28 -0.35
N LEU A 197 10.44 2.57 -0.89
CA LEU A 197 10.16 3.88 -1.49
C LEU A 197 10.24 5.01 -0.44
N GLN A 198 9.75 4.77 0.78
CA GLN A 198 9.89 5.71 1.89
C GLN A 198 11.36 5.91 2.29
N ILE A 199 12.11 4.82 2.48
CA ILE A 199 13.54 4.86 2.83
C ILE A 199 14.35 5.56 1.73
N HIS A 200 14.08 5.22 0.46
CA HIS A 200 14.71 5.86 -0.70
C HIS A 200 14.51 7.37 -0.65
N ASN A 201 13.27 7.83 -0.50
CA ASN A 201 12.96 9.26 -0.39
C ASN A 201 13.69 9.94 0.77
N LEU A 202 13.77 9.28 1.94
CA LEU A 202 14.49 9.81 3.10
C LEU A 202 16.00 9.97 2.84
N PHE A 203 16.59 9.11 2.00
CA PHE A 203 18.03 9.09 1.73
C PHE A 203 18.48 9.84 0.48
N LEU A 204 17.59 10.23 -0.44
CA LEU A 204 17.95 10.93 -1.70
C LEU A 204 18.83 12.18 -1.53
N GLY A 205 18.78 12.84 -0.37
CA GLY A 205 19.60 14.04 -0.06
C GLY A 205 20.80 13.78 0.86
N GLU A 206 21.04 12.55 1.28
CA GLU A 206 22.04 12.23 2.29
C GLU A 206 23.41 11.95 1.68
N LYS A 207 24.47 12.52 2.28
CA LYS A 207 25.84 12.40 1.75
C LYS A 207 26.34 10.95 1.63
N GLY A 208 25.82 10.04 2.46
CA GLY A 208 26.19 8.62 2.47
C GLY A 208 25.44 7.76 1.44
N TYR A 209 24.47 8.33 0.72
CA TYR A 209 23.70 7.66 -0.31
C TYR A 209 24.19 8.12 -1.69
N SER A 210 25.13 7.36 -2.25
CA SER A 210 25.78 7.72 -3.51
C SER A 210 24.86 7.53 -4.73
N ASP A 211 25.26 8.09 -5.87
CA ASP A 211 24.55 7.88 -7.14
C ASP A 211 24.42 6.37 -7.46
N ASP A 212 25.48 5.57 -7.22
CA ASP A 212 25.47 4.12 -7.39
C ASP A 212 24.45 3.43 -6.45
N ASP A 213 24.36 3.87 -5.19
CA ASP A 213 23.40 3.31 -4.22
C ASP A 213 21.96 3.64 -4.60
N GLN A 214 21.72 4.85 -5.09
CA GLN A 214 20.44 5.26 -5.65
C GLN A 214 20.08 4.39 -6.86
N LEU A 215 20.97 4.27 -7.83
CA LEU A 215 20.70 3.50 -9.06
C LEU A 215 20.51 2.01 -8.77
N LEU A 216 21.27 1.43 -7.83
CA LEU A 216 21.06 0.06 -7.37
C LEU A 216 19.69 -0.11 -6.71
N THR A 217 19.26 0.86 -5.91
CA THR A 217 17.93 0.84 -5.27
C THR A 217 16.84 0.89 -6.32
N ILE A 218 16.96 1.77 -7.32
CA ILE A 218 16.04 1.85 -8.46
C ILE A 218 16.02 0.52 -9.23
N ALA A 219 17.18 -0.03 -9.60
CA ALA A 219 17.27 -1.32 -10.28
C ALA A 219 16.60 -2.46 -9.49
N THR A 220 16.73 -2.43 -8.16
CA THR A 220 16.08 -3.39 -7.26
C THR A 220 14.56 -3.24 -7.27
N LEU A 221 14.06 -2.01 -7.22
CA LEU A 221 12.63 -1.71 -7.30
C LEU A 221 12.05 -2.11 -8.68
N LEU A 222 12.78 -1.90 -9.77
CA LEU A 222 12.38 -2.34 -11.11
C LEU A 222 12.29 -3.87 -11.21
N GLN A 223 13.22 -4.61 -10.60
CA GLN A 223 13.12 -6.07 -10.52
C GLN A 223 11.87 -6.50 -9.74
N HIS A 224 11.51 -5.80 -8.66
CA HIS A 224 10.28 -6.10 -7.93
C HIS A 224 9.03 -5.83 -8.78
N ALA A 225 9.00 -4.75 -9.56
CA ALA A 225 7.92 -4.48 -10.49
C ALA A 225 7.79 -5.61 -11.53
N SER A 226 8.92 -6.00 -12.11
CA SER A 226 9.02 -7.09 -13.09
C SER A 226 8.52 -8.43 -12.54
N SER A 227 8.93 -8.80 -11.31
CA SER A 227 8.47 -10.01 -10.62
C SER A 227 6.97 -9.96 -10.29
N LEU A 228 6.46 -8.82 -9.78
CA LEU A 228 5.04 -8.65 -9.49
C LEU A 228 4.18 -8.76 -10.76
N TYR A 229 4.64 -8.19 -11.87
CA TYR A 229 3.95 -8.27 -13.17
C TYR A 229 3.88 -9.68 -13.73
N GLU A 230 4.96 -10.47 -13.59
CA GLU A 230 5.01 -11.86 -14.07
C GLU A 230 4.20 -12.82 -13.22
N THR A 231 4.17 -12.63 -11.90
CA THR A 231 3.56 -13.58 -10.96
C THR A 231 2.08 -13.30 -10.65
N ASN A 232 1.53 -12.19 -11.15
CA ASN A 232 0.14 -11.79 -10.94
C ASN A 232 -0.52 -11.49 -12.29
N THR A 233 -0.65 -12.52 -13.14
CA THR A 233 -1.23 -12.38 -14.49
C THR A 233 -2.76 -12.39 -14.49
N GLU A 234 -3.38 -12.96 -13.46
CA GLU A 234 -4.83 -13.14 -13.35
C GLU A 234 -5.31 -12.75 -11.94
N PHE A 235 -6.60 -12.46 -11.83
CA PHE A 235 -7.24 -12.11 -10.57
C PHE A 235 -7.18 -13.28 -9.56
N VAL A 236 -6.67 -12.98 -8.37
CA VAL A 236 -6.69 -13.85 -7.18
C VAL A 236 -7.26 -13.03 -6.03
N PRO A 237 -8.39 -13.44 -5.43
CA PRO A 237 -9.03 -12.66 -4.39
C PRO A 237 -8.15 -12.53 -3.14
N GLY A 238 -8.34 -11.45 -2.40
CA GLY A 238 -7.73 -11.18 -1.11
C GLY A 238 -6.62 -10.14 -1.14
N ASN A 239 -6.30 -9.67 0.07
CA ASN A 239 -5.36 -8.58 0.33
C ASN A 239 -3.91 -8.85 -0.17
N HIS A 240 -3.51 -10.10 -0.38
CA HIS A 240 -2.18 -10.44 -0.87
C HIS A 240 -1.92 -9.87 -2.28
N GLN A 241 -2.80 -10.15 -3.23
CA GLN A 241 -2.67 -9.63 -4.59
C GLN A 241 -2.93 -8.12 -4.61
N THR A 242 -3.95 -7.63 -3.90
CA THR A 242 -4.26 -6.18 -3.81
C THR A 242 -3.05 -5.37 -3.35
N ARG A 243 -2.34 -5.82 -2.30
CA ARG A 243 -1.13 -5.15 -1.81
C ARG A 243 0.02 -5.19 -2.82
N GLY A 244 0.20 -6.32 -3.50
CA GLY A 244 1.19 -6.46 -4.56
C GLY A 244 0.91 -5.56 -5.76
N MET A 245 -0.34 -5.51 -6.23
CA MET A 245 -0.76 -4.66 -7.36
C MET A 245 -0.72 -3.18 -7.01
N SER A 246 -1.05 -2.80 -5.78
CA SER A 246 -0.85 -1.42 -5.30
C SER A 246 0.64 -1.03 -5.39
N ALA A 247 1.56 -1.91 -4.98
CA ALA A 247 3.00 -1.66 -5.12
C ALA A 247 3.46 -1.59 -6.59
N LEU A 248 2.97 -2.50 -7.46
CA LEU A 248 3.27 -2.47 -8.89
C LEU A 248 2.80 -1.15 -9.54
N ALA A 249 1.60 -0.68 -9.19
CA ALA A 249 1.07 0.60 -9.63
C ALA A 249 1.97 1.77 -9.16
N MET A 250 2.34 1.81 -7.87
CA MET A 250 3.24 2.84 -7.34
C MET A 250 4.57 2.88 -8.11
N LEU A 251 5.19 1.72 -8.35
CA LEU A 251 6.44 1.61 -9.11
C LEU A 251 6.28 2.09 -10.55
N SER A 252 5.20 1.68 -11.22
CA SER A 252 4.92 2.08 -12.60
C SER A 252 4.71 3.59 -12.77
N ILE A 253 4.17 4.25 -11.74
CA ILE A 253 3.93 5.70 -11.75
C ILE A 253 5.22 6.46 -11.43
N LEU A 254 5.95 6.07 -10.38
CA LEU A 254 7.17 6.76 -9.96
C LEU A 254 8.30 6.61 -11.00
N PHE A 255 8.37 5.44 -11.63
CA PHE A 255 9.38 5.09 -12.63
C PHE A 255 8.78 4.97 -14.04
N SER A 256 7.84 5.86 -14.39
CA SER A 256 7.15 5.89 -15.70
C SER A 256 8.07 6.12 -16.91
N ASP A 257 9.34 6.43 -16.66
CA ASP A 257 10.40 6.68 -17.65
C ASP A 257 10.95 5.39 -18.27
N PHE A 258 10.66 4.23 -17.69
CA PHE A 258 11.09 2.92 -18.20
C PHE A 258 10.08 2.33 -19.18
N LYS A 259 10.56 1.61 -20.20
CA LYS A 259 9.74 1.03 -21.27
C LYS A 259 8.60 0.14 -20.75
N ASP A 260 8.87 -0.67 -19.72
CA ASP A 260 7.91 -1.64 -19.20
C ASP A 260 6.90 -1.02 -18.22
N ALA A 261 7.12 0.22 -17.78
CA ALA A 261 6.25 0.85 -16.79
C ALA A 261 4.80 0.98 -17.27
N ASP A 262 4.55 1.14 -18.57
CA ASP A 262 3.18 1.16 -19.09
C ASP A 262 2.50 -0.22 -18.99
N LEU A 263 3.22 -1.32 -19.26
CA LEU A 263 2.69 -2.67 -19.09
C LEU A 263 2.36 -2.96 -17.63
N TRP A 264 3.25 -2.53 -16.72
CA TRP A 264 3.07 -2.69 -15.28
C TRP A 264 1.88 -1.89 -14.76
N LYS A 265 1.74 -0.64 -15.21
CA LYS A 265 0.61 0.22 -14.88
C LYS A 265 -0.70 -0.40 -15.35
N ASP A 266 -0.78 -0.84 -16.60
CA ASP A 266 -1.99 -1.42 -17.16
C ASP A 266 -2.41 -2.69 -16.41
N ARG A 267 -1.45 -3.57 -16.08
CA ARG A 267 -1.72 -4.77 -15.26
C ARG A 267 -2.20 -4.42 -13.87
N ALA A 268 -1.46 -3.57 -13.17
CA ALA A 268 -1.76 -3.22 -11.79
C ALA A 268 -3.11 -2.52 -11.67
N MET A 269 -3.38 -1.52 -12.52
CA MET A 269 -4.63 -0.78 -12.51
C MET A 269 -5.82 -1.67 -12.91
N GLY A 270 -5.63 -2.57 -13.89
CA GLY A 270 -6.66 -3.54 -14.28
C GLY A 270 -7.05 -4.48 -13.13
N LEU A 271 -6.05 -5.10 -12.48
CA LEU A 271 -6.32 -6.01 -11.35
C LEU A 271 -6.87 -5.26 -10.12
N LEU A 272 -6.37 -4.07 -9.81
CA LEU A 272 -6.95 -3.22 -8.75
C LEU A 272 -8.41 -2.87 -9.04
N GLN A 273 -8.78 -2.64 -10.31
CA GLN A 273 -10.17 -2.44 -10.71
C GLN A 273 -11.01 -3.70 -10.52
N GLU A 274 -10.46 -4.88 -10.83
CA GLU A 274 -11.15 -6.15 -10.60
C GLU A 274 -11.38 -6.40 -9.10
N HIS A 275 -10.40 -6.15 -8.24
CA HIS A 275 -10.56 -6.21 -6.78
C HIS A 275 -11.66 -5.27 -6.31
N LEU A 276 -11.63 -3.97 -6.68
CA LEU A 276 -12.71 -3.04 -6.32
C LEU A 276 -14.10 -3.46 -6.84
N SER A 277 -14.15 -4.18 -7.96
CA SER A 277 -15.42 -4.64 -8.55
C SER A 277 -15.96 -5.90 -7.90
N LYS A 278 -15.09 -6.82 -7.48
CA LYS A 278 -15.45 -8.15 -6.96
C LYS A 278 -15.51 -8.22 -5.43
N GLU A 279 -14.73 -7.39 -4.74
CA GLU A 279 -14.55 -7.45 -3.29
C GLU A 279 -15.26 -6.31 -2.56
N ILE A 280 -15.72 -5.29 -3.29
CA ILE A 280 -16.55 -4.22 -2.73
C ILE A 280 -17.98 -4.38 -3.24
N ASN A 281 -18.88 -4.69 -2.31
CA ASN A 281 -20.30 -4.88 -2.55
C ASN A 281 -20.93 -3.62 -3.18
N LYS A 282 -22.10 -3.77 -3.81
CA LYS A 282 -22.80 -2.63 -4.43
C LYS A 282 -23.24 -1.57 -3.42
N ASP A 283 -23.41 -1.96 -2.16
CA ASP A 283 -23.72 -1.06 -1.05
C ASP A 283 -22.48 -0.32 -0.50
N GLY A 284 -21.29 -0.60 -1.06
CA GLY A 284 -20.03 0.07 -0.77
C GLY A 284 -19.23 -0.55 0.38
N PHE A 285 -19.74 -1.60 1.03
CA PHE A 285 -18.99 -2.32 2.07
C PHE A 285 -18.02 -3.33 1.45
N GLN A 286 -16.95 -3.63 2.18
CA GLN A 286 -16.00 -4.67 1.80
C GLN A 286 -16.60 -6.05 2.14
N PHE A 287 -16.38 -7.04 1.28
CA PHE A 287 -17.11 -8.32 1.31
C PHE A 287 -16.92 -9.14 2.60
N GLU A 288 -15.84 -8.93 3.36
CA GLU A 288 -15.56 -9.62 4.62
C GLU A 288 -16.33 -9.05 5.82
N ARG A 289 -17.10 -7.97 5.60
CA ARG A 289 -18.07 -7.41 6.57
C ARG A 289 -17.43 -6.90 7.87
N THR A 290 -16.19 -6.46 7.81
CA THR A 290 -15.44 -5.87 8.92
C THR A 290 -15.05 -4.42 8.58
N VAL A 291 -15.00 -3.55 9.57
CA VAL A 291 -14.52 -2.17 9.44
C VAL A 291 -13.00 -2.12 9.28
N HIS A 292 -12.25 -2.97 9.98
CA HIS A 292 -10.79 -3.03 9.95
C HIS A 292 -10.25 -3.41 8.57
N TYR A 293 -10.77 -4.47 7.96
CA TYR A 293 -10.33 -4.87 6.63
C TYR A 293 -10.88 -3.93 5.56
N HIS A 294 -12.07 -3.35 5.75
CA HIS A 294 -12.56 -2.26 4.90
C HIS A 294 -11.60 -1.05 4.89
N ILE A 295 -11.10 -0.62 6.06
CA ILE A 295 -10.09 0.45 6.16
C ILE A 295 -8.76 -0.02 5.55
N SER A 296 -8.37 -1.28 5.76
CA SER A 296 -7.13 -1.80 5.19
C SER A 296 -7.13 -1.78 3.66
N ASP A 297 -8.28 -2.01 3.02
CA ASP A 297 -8.41 -1.90 1.57
C ASP A 297 -8.26 -0.46 1.08
N ILE A 298 -8.81 0.52 1.80
CA ILE A 298 -8.66 1.95 1.49
C ILE A 298 -7.18 2.33 1.30
N ASP A 299 -6.29 1.88 2.18
CA ASP A 299 -4.87 2.22 2.13
C ASP A 299 -4.20 1.75 0.83
N ASN A 300 -4.58 0.56 0.31
CA ASN A 300 -4.03 0.04 -0.94
C ASN A 300 -4.34 0.95 -2.13
N TYR A 301 -5.53 1.55 -2.18
CA TYR A 301 -5.93 2.42 -3.28
C TYR A 301 -5.51 3.88 -3.07
N PHE A 302 -5.46 4.35 -1.81
CA PHE A 302 -5.09 5.73 -1.48
C PHE A 302 -3.72 6.11 -2.05
N PHE A 303 -2.70 5.26 -1.82
CA PHE A 303 -1.34 5.54 -2.30
C PHE A 303 -1.28 5.67 -3.83
N VAL A 304 -1.93 4.74 -4.54
CA VAL A 304 -1.96 4.73 -6.00
C VAL A 304 -2.67 5.96 -6.54
N HIS A 305 -3.85 6.28 -5.98
CA HIS A 305 -4.63 7.44 -6.40
C HIS A 305 -3.87 8.75 -6.18
N GLN A 306 -3.17 8.88 -5.05
CA GLN A 306 -2.40 10.07 -4.74
C GLN A 306 -1.19 10.24 -5.67
N LEU A 307 -0.42 9.18 -5.93
CA LEU A 307 0.72 9.25 -6.84
C LEU A 307 0.29 9.48 -8.30
N ALA A 308 -0.83 8.87 -8.72
CA ALA A 308 -1.41 9.11 -10.04
C ALA A 308 -1.80 10.58 -10.20
N LYS A 309 -2.41 11.19 -9.19
CA LYS A 309 -2.72 12.63 -9.18
C LYS A 309 -1.47 13.51 -9.27
N ASN A 310 -0.42 13.19 -8.50
CA ASN A 310 0.85 13.91 -8.53
C ASN A 310 1.54 13.82 -9.91
N SER A 311 1.38 12.68 -10.59
CA SER A 311 2.02 12.38 -11.87
C SER A 311 1.11 12.62 -13.08
N HIS A 312 -0.05 13.26 -12.89
CA HIS A 312 -1.06 13.51 -13.93
C HIS A 312 -1.51 12.25 -14.71
N VAL A 313 -1.47 11.09 -14.06
CA VAL A 313 -1.98 9.83 -14.61
C VAL A 313 -3.50 9.81 -14.47
N LYS A 314 -4.20 9.59 -15.58
CA LYS A 314 -5.66 9.48 -15.58
C LYS A 314 -6.08 8.21 -14.86
N ILE A 315 -6.95 8.36 -13.87
CA ILE A 315 -7.62 7.25 -13.18
C ILE A 315 -8.97 7.04 -13.85
N ASP A 316 -9.37 5.78 -14.03
CA ASP A 316 -10.70 5.46 -14.55
C ASP A 316 -11.79 5.93 -13.57
N SER A 317 -12.83 6.57 -14.09
CA SER A 317 -13.89 7.14 -13.24
C SER A 317 -14.65 6.08 -12.44
N ILE A 318 -14.77 4.85 -12.95
CA ILE A 318 -15.42 3.75 -12.23
C ILE A 318 -14.55 3.35 -11.03
N LEU A 319 -13.23 3.29 -11.20
CA LEU A 319 -12.28 3.05 -10.12
C LEU A 319 -12.38 4.14 -9.04
N GLU A 320 -12.38 5.41 -9.46
CA GLU A 320 -12.50 6.56 -8.55
C GLU A 320 -13.83 6.55 -7.78
N LEU A 321 -14.95 6.24 -8.45
CA LEU A 321 -16.26 6.12 -7.81
C LEU A 321 -16.30 4.96 -6.81
N LYS A 322 -15.73 3.80 -7.15
CA LYS A 322 -15.66 2.65 -6.24
C LYS A 322 -14.77 2.94 -5.04
N LEU A 323 -13.61 3.57 -5.24
CA LEU A 323 -12.76 4.03 -4.15
C LEU A 323 -13.50 5.03 -3.24
N LYS A 324 -14.18 6.02 -3.83
CA LYS A 324 -14.98 6.99 -3.07
C LYS A 324 -16.06 6.30 -2.24
N SER A 325 -16.70 5.26 -2.79
CA SER A 325 -17.75 4.51 -2.08
C SER A 325 -17.26 3.86 -0.77
N LEU A 326 -16.00 3.42 -0.70
CA LEU A 326 -15.40 2.92 0.55
C LEU A 326 -15.42 4.01 1.63
N PHE A 327 -14.94 5.21 1.31
CA PHE A 327 -14.98 6.32 2.25
C PHE A 327 -16.41 6.75 2.60
N GLU A 328 -17.35 6.72 1.64
CA GLU A 328 -18.76 7.08 1.89
C GLU A 328 -19.50 6.06 2.77
N THR A 329 -18.99 4.83 2.87
CA THR A 329 -19.56 3.79 3.74
C THR A 329 -19.31 4.07 5.22
N LEU A 330 -18.13 4.59 5.58
CA LEU A 330 -17.77 4.81 6.98
C LEU A 330 -18.70 5.79 7.73
N PRO A 331 -19.08 6.96 7.17
CA PRO A 331 -20.07 7.85 7.79
C PRO A 331 -21.44 7.21 7.95
N LYS A 332 -21.83 6.26 7.10
CA LYS A 332 -23.15 5.63 7.18
C LYS A 332 -23.26 4.71 8.41
N ILE A 333 -22.18 4.03 8.78
CA ILE A 333 -22.12 3.14 9.94
C ILE A 333 -21.68 3.83 11.24
N ALA A 334 -21.16 5.06 11.15
CA ALA A 334 -20.56 5.73 12.30
C ALA A 334 -21.58 6.06 13.40
N TYR A 335 -21.10 5.96 14.64
CA TYR A 335 -21.75 6.47 15.83
C TYR A 335 -21.67 8.00 15.92
N PRO A 336 -22.50 8.65 16.77
CA PRO A 336 -22.48 10.11 16.93
C PRO A 336 -21.18 10.67 17.52
N ASP A 337 -20.39 9.85 18.23
CA ASP A 337 -19.05 10.22 18.70
C ASP A 337 -17.96 10.08 17.63
N LYS A 338 -18.36 9.85 16.37
CA LYS A 338 -17.50 9.72 15.17
C LYS A 338 -16.69 8.44 15.09
N SER A 339 -16.85 7.50 16.03
CA SER A 339 -16.30 6.14 15.92
C SER A 339 -17.22 5.24 15.10
N ALA A 340 -16.80 4.01 14.82
CA ALA A 340 -17.62 2.98 14.19
C ALA A 340 -17.79 1.73 15.08
N PRO A 341 -18.80 0.88 14.83
CA PRO A 341 -18.96 -0.42 15.49
C PRO A 341 -17.78 -1.38 15.25
N VAL A 342 -17.74 -2.49 16.00
CA VAL A 342 -16.74 -3.57 15.89
C VAL A 342 -17.42 -4.83 15.34
N PHE A 343 -17.53 -4.92 14.02
CA PHE A 343 -18.24 -5.96 13.27
C PHE A 343 -17.37 -7.16 12.93
N SER A 344 -17.75 -8.39 13.32
CA SER A 344 -16.97 -9.59 12.99
C SER A 344 -15.48 -9.45 13.42
N ASP A 345 -14.49 -10.10 12.79
CA ASP A 345 -13.08 -9.98 13.22
C ASP A 345 -12.47 -8.62 12.86
N ASP A 346 -12.50 -7.65 13.79
CA ASP A 346 -12.55 -6.21 13.41
C ASP A 346 -11.56 -5.28 14.10
N THR A 347 -10.64 -5.77 14.91
CA THR A 347 -9.74 -4.87 15.65
C THR A 347 -8.51 -5.60 16.15
N ASN A 348 -7.36 -4.94 16.02
CA ASN A 348 -6.10 -5.40 16.61
C ASN A 348 -5.97 -5.02 18.10
N ALA A 349 -6.86 -4.17 18.61
CA ALA A 349 -6.88 -3.78 20.02
C ALA A 349 -7.79 -4.74 20.81
N PRO A 350 -7.24 -5.51 21.77
CA PRO A 350 -8.04 -6.42 22.58
C PRO A 350 -9.20 -5.69 23.25
N TRP A 351 -10.40 -6.26 23.14
CA TRP A 351 -11.63 -5.74 23.75
C TRP A 351 -12.03 -4.33 23.30
N ALA A 352 -11.60 -3.88 22.13
CA ALA A 352 -12.09 -2.61 21.60
C ALA A 352 -13.61 -2.67 21.39
N GLU A 353 -14.30 -1.64 21.87
CA GLU A 353 -15.76 -1.48 21.71
C GLU A 353 -16.12 -0.70 20.45
N LYS A 354 -15.14 -0.03 19.84
CA LYS A 354 -15.31 0.89 18.71
C LYS A 354 -14.07 0.86 17.81
N ASN A 355 -14.27 1.23 16.55
CA ASN A 355 -13.23 1.51 15.57
C ASN A 355 -13.00 3.03 15.43
N ASP A 356 -11.73 3.43 15.34
CA ASP A 356 -11.37 4.78 14.92
C ASP A 356 -11.35 4.86 13.39
N ILE A 357 -12.29 5.60 12.83
CA ILE A 357 -12.43 5.83 11.38
C ILE A 357 -11.89 7.20 10.95
N SER A 358 -11.40 8.02 11.88
CA SER A 358 -10.96 9.39 11.60
C SER A 358 -9.76 9.43 10.66
N GLY A 359 -8.82 8.50 10.80
CA GLY A 359 -7.67 8.36 9.92
C GLY A 359 -8.09 8.12 8.47
N ALA A 360 -8.94 7.11 8.24
CA ALA A 360 -9.46 6.81 6.91
C ALA A 360 -10.25 7.99 6.33
N LEU A 361 -11.14 8.62 7.10
CA LEU A 361 -11.92 9.75 6.60
C LEU A 361 -11.11 11.02 6.39
N THR A 362 -9.98 11.17 7.09
CA THR A 362 -9.00 12.22 6.79
C THR A 362 -8.37 12.01 5.42
N LEU A 363 -8.00 10.77 5.07
CA LEU A 363 -7.51 10.43 3.73
C LEU A 363 -8.60 10.66 2.66
N GLY A 364 -9.85 10.28 2.94
CA GLY A 364 -11.00 10.51 2.06
C GLY A 364 -11.22 12.00 1.79
N PHE A 365 -11.21 12.83 2.83
CA PHE A 365 -11.27 14.30 2.68
C PHE A 365 -10.10 14.83 1.86
N LEU A 366 -8.89 14.28 2.04
CA LEU A 366 -7.71 14.68 1.30
C LEU A 366 -7.80 14.35 -0.20
N LEU A 367 -8.49 13.26 -0.57
CA LEU A 367 -8.73 12.89 -1.96
C LEU A 367 -9.90 13.67 -2.58
N PHE A 368 -11.07 13.64 -1.93
CA PHE A 368 -12.35 14.03 -2.53
C PHE A 368 -12.89 15.39 -2.09
N ARG A 369 -12.29 16.01 -1.06
CA ARG A 369 -12.73 17.31 -0.51
C ARG A 369 -14.19 17.31 -0.02
N ASP A 370 -14.71 16.15 0.34
CA ASP A 370 -16.09 15.98 0.79
C ASP A 370 -16.26 16.51 2.24
N PRO A 371 -17.12 17.52 2.48
CA PRO A 371 -17.33 18.08 3.82
C PRO A 371 -17.88 17.08 4.84
N VAL A 372 -18.61 16.04 4.40
CA VAL A 372 -19.07 14.96 5.29
C VAL A 372 -17.89 14.15 5.79
N MET A 373 -16.93 13.81 4.92
CA MET A 373 -15.67 13.18 5.36
C MET A 373 -14.88 14.13 6.28
N GLY A 374 -14.88 15.43 5.97
CA GLY A 374 -14.28 16.48 6.80
C GLY A 374 -14.88 16.59 8.21
N TYR A 375 -16.12 16.15 8.44
CA TYR A 375 -16.71 16.09 9.78
C TYR A 375 -16.04 15.06 10.69
N PHE A 376 -15.51 13.97 10.13
CA PHE A 376 -14.80 12.91 10.85
C PHE A 376 -13.28 13.06 10.80
N ALA A 377 -12.78 13.88 9.88
CA ALA A 377 -11.36 14.09 9.70
C ALA A 377 -10.71 14.80 10.90
N SER A 378 -9.41 14.55 11.07
CA SER A 378 -8.57 15.17 12.09
C SER A 378 -7.62 16.18 11.44
N GLU A 379 -7.33 17.27 12.16
CA GLU A 379 -6.34 18.27 11.71
C GLU A 379 -4.91 17.71 11.68
N GLN A 380 -4.66 16.68 12.51
CA GLN A 380 -3.41 15.96 12.60
C GLN A 380 -3.61 14.50 12.21
N VAL A 381 -2.79 14.01 11.28
CA VAL A 381 -2.82 12.61 10.82
C VAL A 381 -2.00 11.70 11.75
N PRO A 382 -2.19 10.38 11.70
CA PRO A 382 -1.27 9.45 12.33
C PRO A 382 0.18 9.62 11.82
N ALA A 383 1.16 9.38 12.69
CA ALA A 383 2.58 9.56 12.40
C ALA A 383 3.05 8.82 11.13
N ILE A 384 2.51 7.62 10.88
CA ILE A 384 2.84 6.83 9.68
C ILE A 384 2.32 7.48 8.39
N VAL A 385 1.15 8.11 8.43
CA VAL A 385 0.50 8.74 7.27
C VAL A 385 1.17 10.07 6.89
N TYR A 386 1.73 10.78 7.87
CA TYR A 386 2.40 12.08 7.67
C TYR A 386 3.46 12.10 6.56
N TRP A 387 4.16 10.97 6.37
CA TRP A 387 5.21 10.79 5.38
C TRP A 387 4.69 10.41 3.98
N TYR A 388 3.38 10.25 3.82
CA TYR A 388 2.70 9.94 2.56
C TYR A 388 1.77 11.07 2.10
N LEU A 389 1.96 12.29 2.64
CA LEU A 389 1.18 13.48 2.29
C LEU A 389 2.10 14.62 1.88
N SER A 390 1.64 15.48 0.97
CA SER A 390 2.34 16.73 0.63
C SER A 390 2.12 17.82 1.68
N ASP A 391 2.98 18.84 1.71
CA ASP A 391 2.79 20.02 2.56
C ASP A 391 1.46 20.73 2.29
N THR A 392 1.03 20.74 1.03
CA THR A 392 -0.27 21.30 0.62
C THR A 392 -1.43 20.54 1.25
N GLN A 393 -1.34 19.21 1.32
CA GLN A 393 -2.35 18.38 1.99
C GLN A 393 -2.35 18.62 3.50
N LEU A 394 -1.18 18.65 4.15
CA LEU A 394 -1.09 18.94 5.58
C LEU A 394 -1.64 20.33 5.94
N LYS A 395 -1.36 21.36 5.12
CA LYS A 395 -1.91 22.71 5.30
C LYS A 395 -3.42 22.76 5.14
N LEU A 396 -3.97 21.94 4.24
CA LEU A 396 -5.41 21.86 4.07
C LEU A 396 -6.12 21.32 5.31
N LEU A 397 -5.51 20.35 6.01
CA LEU A 397 -6.07 19.81 7.25
C LEU A 397 -6.16 20.85 8.38
N ARG A 398 -5.40 21.95 8.31
CA ARG A 398 -5.54 23.08 9.26
C ARG A 398 -6.77 23.94 9.00
N ASN A 399 -7.43 23.78 7.85
CA ASN A 399 -8.61 24.54 7.42
C ASN A 399 -9.70 23.58 6.91
N LEU A 400 -10.01 22.55 7.70
CA LEU A 400 -11.01 21.54 7.36
C LEU A 400 -12.39 22.18 7.16
N LYS A 401 -13.05 21.78 6.08
CA LYS A 401 -14.49 22.04 5.90
C LYS A 401 -15.24 20.82 6.38
N ALA A 402 -16.11 21.01 7.38
CA ALA A 402 -16.89 19.95 7.97
C ALA A 402 -18.40 20.22 7.77
N GLN A 403 -19.14 19.16 7.47
CA GLN A 403 -20.59 19.17 7.41
C GLN A 403 -21.12 17.93 8.14
N VAL A 404 -22.01 18.12 9.11
CA VAL A 404 -22.69 17.02 9.79
C VAL A 404 -23.41 16.16 8.73
N PRO A 405 -23.26 14.84 8.74
CA PRO A 405 -23.97 13.98 7.79
C PRO A 405 -25.48 14.16 7.93
N ILE A 406 -26.20 14.10 6.81
CA ILE A 406 -27.67 14.14 6.79
C ILE A 406 -28.29 12.74 6.71
N VAL A 407 -27.45 11.71 6.55
CA VAL A 407 -27.89 10.33 6.47
C VAL A 407 -28.62 9.94 7.75
N GLN A 408 -29.79 9.31 7.61
CA GLN A 408 -30.60 8.75 8.68
C GLN A 408 -30.33 7.23 8.76
N SER A 409 -31.35 6.43 9.04
CA SER A 409 -31.22 4.97 9.03
C SER A 409 -30.91 4.47 7.61
N VAL A 410 -30.05 3.47 7.51
CA VAL A 410 -29.61 2.86 6.25
C VAL A 410 -29.56 1.35 6.35
N ASP A 411 -29.79 0.68 5.24
CA ASP A 411 -29.54 -0.74 5.06
C ASP A 411 -28.41 -0.97 4.04
N PHE A 412 -27.61 -2.00 4.30
CA PHE A 412 -26.59 -2.55 3.42
C PHE A 412 -27.06 -3.95 3.00
N PRO A 413 -27.90 -4.08 1.95
CA PRO A 413 -28.61 -5.33 1.67
C PRO A 413 -27.71 -6.48 1.19
N GLU A 414 -26.55 -6.19 0.57
CA GLU A 414 -25.60 -7.24 0.15
C GLU A 414 -24.68 -7.65 1.32
N THR A 415 -24.28 -6.67 2.13
CA THR A 415 -23.45 -6.90 3.32
C THR A 415 -24.26 -7.46 4.49
N GLY A 416 -25.57 -7.19 4.53
CA GLY A 416 -26.46 -7.58 5.61
C GLY A 416 -26.24 -6.80 6.90
N TYR A 417 -26.06 -5.48 6.82
CA TYR A 417 -26.07 -4.59 7.99
C TYR A 417 -27.22 -3.59 7.93
N PHE A 418 -27.86 -3.36 9.08
CA PHE A 418 -28.90 -2.34 9.23
C PHE A 418 -28.48 -1.35 10.31
N ILE A 419 -28.37 -0.08 9.95
CA ILE A 419 -28.04 1.00 10.88
C ILE A 419 -29.29 1.83 11.11
N MET A 420 -29.84 1.75 12.31
CA MET A 420 -30.96 2.58 12.75
C MET A 420 -30.43 3.74 13.56
N ARG A 421 -30.79 4.98 13.23
CA ARG A 421 -30.32 6.16 13.95
C ARG A 421 -31.42 7.18 14.21
N GLU A 422 -31.31 7.82 15.37
CA GLU A 422 -32.12 8.97 15.78
C GLU A 422 -31.58 10.26 15.15
N GLY A 423 -30.25 10.41 15.05
CA GLY A 423 -29.59 11.58 14.49
C GLY A 423 -28.07 11.55 14.63
N TRP A 424 -27.47 12.73 14.80
CA TRP A 424 -26.02 12.99 14.86
C TRP A 424 -25.57 13.84 16.05
N ASN A 425 -26.50 14.23 16.92
CA ASN A 425 -26.14 14.86 18.19
C ASN A 425 -25.45 13.84 19.08
N LYS A 426 -24.58 14.32 19.97
CA LYS A 426 -23.77 13.49 20.87
C LYS A 426 -24.56 12.42 21.65
N ASP A 427 -25.82 12.72 21.99
CA ASP A 427 -26.68 11.85 22.79
C ASP A 427 -27.70 11.03 21.97
N ASP A 428 -27.69 11.19 20.65
CA ASP A 428 -28.59 10.46 19.76
C ASP A 428 -28.29 8.96 19.80
N LYS A 429 -29.33 8.16 19.61
CA LYS A 429 -29.24 6.69 19.64
C LYS A 429 -28.92 6.15 18.25
N VAL A 430 -28.02 5.18 18.21
CA VAL A 430 -27.70 4.42 17.00
C VAL A 430 -27.63 2.94 17.34
N MET A 431 -28.22 2.09 16.50
CA MET A 431 -28.19 0.64 16.62
C MET A 431 -27.79 0.04 15.28
N ALA A 432 -26.82 -0.87 15.30
CA ALA A 432 -26.43 -1.70 14.18
C ALA A 432 -26.92 -3.14 14.42
N ILE A 433 -27.56 -3.73 13.41
CA ILE A 433 -27.98 -5.13 13.41
C ILE A 433 -27.28 -5.86 12.28
N SER A 434 -26.62 -6.97 12.59
CA SER A 434 -26.07 -7.91 11.60
C SER A 434 -27.17 -8.87 11.13
N ASN A 435 -27.23 -9.14 9.83
CA ASN A 435 -28.06 -10.16 9.19
C ASN A 435 -27.37 -10.70 7.93
N GLY A 436 -26.06 -10.49 7.79
CA GLY A 436 -25.29 -11.00 6.65
C GLY A 436 -25.09 -12.50 6.77
N LEU A 437 -25.39 -13.22 5.69
CA LEU A 437 -25.05 -14.64 5.55
C LEU A 437 -24.49 -14.89 4.15
N ASP A 438 -23.21 -15.24 4.08
CA ASP A 438 -22.61 -15.65 2.81
C ASP A 438 -22.77 -17.16 2.59
N PRO A 439 -23.00 -17.62 1.34
CA PRO A 439 -23.01 -19.05 1.02
C PRO A 439 -21.71 -19.76 1.41
N TYR A 440 -20.60 -19.04 1.31
CA TYR A 440 -19.27 -19.44 1.77
C TYR A 440 -18.78 -18.36 2.73
N LYS A 441 -18.61 -18.72 4.00
CA LYS A 441 -18.13 -17.82 5.04
C LYS A 441 -16.74 -17.26 4.64
N PRO A 442 -16.58 -15.93 4.52
CA PRO A 442 -15.26 -15.28 4.43
C PRO A 442 -14.44 -15.50 5.70
N ASP A 443 -13.11 -15.43 5.59
CA ASP A 443 -12.18 -15.74 6.67
C ASP A 443 -12.49 -15.01 7.98
N HIS A 444 -12.84 -13.73 7.88
CA HIS A 444 -13.04 -12.84 9.04
C HIS A 444 -14.50 -12.69 9.48
N GLN A 445 -15.47 -13.27 8.77
CA GLN A 445 -16.88 -13.20 9.16
C GLN A 445 -17.18 -14.11 10.37
N GLN A 446 -18.01 -13.66 11.32
CA GLN A 446 -18.50 -14.50 12.42
C GLN A 446 -19.94 -14.96 12.25
N GLY A 447 -20.36 -15.95 13.04
CA GLY A 447 -21.76 -16.38 13.14
C GLY A 447 -22.58 -15.39 13.97
N ASP A 448 -22.65 -14.14 13.53
CA ASP A 448 -23.19 -13.00 14.29
C ASP A 448 -24.55 -12.51 13.77
N MET A 449 -25.26 -13.31 12.97
CA MET A 449 -26.61 -12.98 12.49
C MET A 449 -27.55 -12.66 13.65
N LEU A 450 -28.32 -11.58 13.48
CA LEU A 450 -29.17 -10.94 14.49
C LEU A 450 -28.39 -10.37 15.69
N GLY A 451 -27.07 -10.30 15.61
CA GLY A 451 -26.20 -9.62 16.55
C GLY A 451 -26.47 -8.11 16.53
N ILE A 452 -26.46 -7.51 17.72
CA ILE A 452 -26.79 -6.10 17.92
C ILE A 452 -25.60 -5.39 18.54
N GLN A 453 -25.28 -4.21 18.01
CA GLN A 453 -24.43 -3.23 18.67
C GLN A 453 -25.17 -1.90 18.75
N ALA A 454 -24.99 -1.13 19.81
CA ALA A 454 -25.70 0.14 19.94
C ALA A 454 -24.95 1.16 20.79
N MET A 455 -25.16 2.43 20.45
CA MET A 455 -24.76 3.60 21.22
C MET A 455 -26.00 4.39 21.65
N ALA A 456 -26.01 4.85 22.90
CA ALA A 456 -26.99 5.79 23.42
C ALA A 456 -26.34 6.73 24.43
N ASN A 457 -26.70 8.02 24.40
CA ASN A 457 -26.19 9.02 25.35
C ASN A 457 -24.65 9.03 25.44
N GLY A 458 -23.98 8.97 24.29
CA GLY A 458 -22.52 8.95 24.17
C GLY A 458 -21.81 7.68 24.67
N LYS A 459 -22.53 6.59 24.96
CA LYS A 459 -21.96 5.33 25.44
C LYS A 459 -22.39 4.15 24.59
N VAL A 460 -21.46 3.22 24.34
CA VAL A 460 -21.82 1.92 23.76
C VAL A 460 -22.53 1.13 24.85
N ILE A 461 -23.76 0.70 24.58
CA ILE A 461 -24.64 0.00 25.53
C ILE A 461 -24.83 -1.49 25.17
N PHE A 462 -24.61 -1.83 23.91
CA PHE A 462 -24.50 -3.21 23.46
C PHE A 462 -23.18 -3.34 22.70
N ILE A 463 -22.26 -4.06 23.31
CA ILE A 463 -21.00 -4.49 22.69
C ILE A 463 -21.21 -5.86 22.05
N ARG A 464 -20.39 -6.16 21.04
CA ARG A 464 -20.34 -7.52 20.49
C ARG A 464 -19.79 -8.51 21.50
N TYR A 465 -20.26 -9.76 21.45
CA TYR A 465 -19.62 -10.90 22.10
C TYR A 465 -18.27 -11.19 21.42
N VAL A 466 -17.17 -10.87 22.09
CA VAL A 466 -15.82 -11.30 21.65
C VAL A 466 -15.69 -12.77 22.02
N ILE A 467 -15.82 -13.68 21.05
CA ILE A 467 -15.48 -15.08 21.27
C ILE A 467 -13.94 -15.15 21.31
N PRO A 468 -13.33 -15.64 22.41
CA PRO A 468 -11.88 -15.72 22.57
C PRO A 468 -11.22 -16.72 21.61
#